data_AF-A0A8T5UBJ7-F1
#
_entry.id   AF-A0A8T5UBJ7-F1
#
_cell.length_a   1.000
_cell.length_b   1.000
_cell.length_c   1.000
_cell.angle_alpha   90.00
_cell.angle_beta   90.00
_cell.angle_gamma   90.00
#
_symmetry.space_group_name_H-M   'P 1'
#
loop_
_entity.id
_entity.type
_entity.pdbx_description
1 polymer ?
#
loop_
_entity_poly.entity_id
_entity_poly.type
_entity_poly.pdbx_seq_one_letter_code
_entity_poly.pdbx_strand_id
1 'polypeptide(L)'
;MHELGVPVPTKRSLVVRNIKDVTKKQREIALKETEYSMFSFPADMLVLDFLSDSGTTTMTDLQWSALFHGDESYGRNKGYYALLDAIRDIFERGNHPKKAIQLILSGETNVQKLMDELYLTSFKGGFVNGGIHQLERPNAFIVPQGRCAEYLLFSTIAQLKQEFNINKTWYIPNNGHFDTTEAN
;
A
#
# COMPACT_ATOMS: atom_id res chain seq x y z
N MET A 1 -22.59 35.33 1.04
CA MET A 1 -21.54 34.30 1.02
C MET A 1 -21.95 33.32 -0.07
N HIS A 2 -21.14 33.12 -1.11
CA HIS A 2 -21.48 32.16 -2.16
C HIS A 2 -21.28 30.73 -1.63
N GLU A 3 -22.30 29.91 -1.74
CA GLU A 3 -22.26 28.50 -1.35
C GLU A 3 -21.56 27.71 -2.47
N LEU A 4 -20.46 27.04 -2.15
CA LEU A 4 -19.61 26.36 -3.13
C LEU A 4 -20.15 24.98 -3.56
N GLY A 5 -21.26 24.51 -2.97
CA GLY A 5 -21.87 23.22 -3.29
C GLY A 5 -20.99 22.00 -2.97
N VAL A 6 -19.89 22.19 -2.23
CA VAL A 6 -18.95 21.11 -1.86
C VAL A 6 -19.10 20.75 -0.38
N PRO A 7 -19.10 19.45 -0.02
CA PRO A 7 -19.12 19.03 1.37
C PRO A 7 -17.93 19.58 2.16
N VAL A 8 -18.15 19.92 3.42
CA VAL A 8 -17.06 20.30 4.33
C VAL A 8 -16.14 19.09 4.55
N PRO A 9 -14.81 19.27 4.55
CA PRO A 9 -13.89 18.19 4.89
C PRO A 9 -14.24 17.55 6.24
N THR A 10 -14.23 16.22 6.28
CA THR A 10 -14.65 15.45 7.47
C THR A 10 -13.52 15.26 8.49
N LYS A 11 -12.31 15.70 8.19
CA LYS A 11 -11.08 15.49 8.98
C LYS A 11 -10.30 16.80 9.14
N ARG A 12 -9.46 16.88 10.18
CA ARG A 12 -8.59 18.02 10.50
C ARG A 12 -7.12 17.62 10.31
N SER A 13 -6.27 18.57 9.94
CA SER A 13 -4.83 18.37 9.87
C SER A 13 -4.23 18.15 11.26
N LEU A 14 -3.36 17.15 11.40
CA LEU A 14 -2.61 16.89 12.64
C LEU A 14 -1.13 17.27 12.50
N VAL A 15 -0.49 16.85 11.41
CA VAL A 15 0.92 17.11 11.11
C VAL A 15 1.00 17.86 9.78
N VAL A 16 1.86 18.88 9.72
CA VAL A 16 2.10 19.69 8.52
C VAL A 16 3.58 19.70 8.19
N ARG A 17 3.92 19.88 6.91
CA ARG A 17 5.29 20.12 6.44
C ARG A 17 5.44 21.58 6.07
N ASN A 18 6.61 22.15 6.36
CA ASN A 18 6.95 23.50 5.91
C ASN A 18 7.15 23.51 4.39
N ILE A 19 6.61 24.54 3.74
CA ILE A 19 6.87 24.83 2.33
C ILE A 19 8.02 25.83 2.23
N LYS A 20 8.85 25.71 1.18
CA LYS A 20 9.94 26.66 0.92
C LYS A 20 9.43 27.84 0.09
N ASP A 21 9.85 29.04 0.47
CA ASP A 21 9.65 30.24 -0.34
C ASP A 21 10.58 30.22 -1.54
N VAL A 22 10.08 29.72 -2.66
CA VAL A 22 10.83 29.66 -3.93
C VAL A 22 10.36 30.76 -4.87
N THR A 23 11.30 31.54 -5.38
CA THR A 23 11.03 32.60 -6.37
C THR A 23 10.81 32.01 -7.78
N LYS A 24 10.14 32.77 -8.64
CA LYS A 24 9.97 32.40 -10.06
C LYS A 24 11.32 32.15 -10.76
N LYS A 25 12.31 33.02 -10.53
CA LYS A 25 13.65 32.90 -11.14
C LYS A 25 14.36 31.60 -10.73
N GLN A 26 14.25 31.21 -9.46
CA GLN A 26 14.81 29.93 -8.99
C GLN A 26 14.14 28.73 -9.66
N ARG A 27 12.80 28.76 -9.83
CA ARG A 27 12.08 27.71 -10.58
C ARG A 27 12.50 27.65 -12.05
N GLU A 28 12.69 28.79 -12.71
CA GLU A 28 13.15 28.84 -14.10
C GLU A 28 14.55 28.27 -14.28
N ILE A 29 15.46 28.50 -13.32
CA ILE A 29 16.79 27.87 -13.32
C ILE A 29 16.63 26.35 -13.16
N ALA A 30 15.90 25.89 -12.14
CA ALA A 30 15.69 24.47 -11.91
C ALA A 30 15.09 23.77 -13.14
N LEU A 31 14.06 24.35 -13.76
CA LEU A 31 13.47 23.79 -14.99
C LEU A 31 14.48 23.67 -16.14
N LYS A 32 15.41 24.62 -16.30
CA LYS A 32 16.43 24.54 -17.35
C LYS A 32 17.49 23.49 -17.04
N GLU A 33 18.00 23.48 -15.81
CA GLU A 33 19.01 22.52 -15.37
C GLU A 33 18.48 21.08 -15.35
N THR A 34 17.18 20.89 -15.15
CA THR A 34 16.51 19.58 -15.24
C THR A 34 15.98 19.28 -16.63
N GLU A 35 16.41 20.02 -17.66
CA GLU A 35 16.00 19.84 -19.07
C GLU A 35 14.46 19.77 -19.25
N TYR A 36 13.73 20.51 -18.42
CA TYR A 36 12.26 20.55 -18.35
C TYR A 36 11.60 19.20 -18.01
N SER A 37 12.36 18.23 -17.50
CA SER A 37 11.85 16.98 -16.94
C SER A 37 11.10 17.26 -15.64
N MET A 38 9.83 16.84 -15.57
CA MET A 38 9.02 16.92 -14.35
C MET A 38 9.45 15.89 -13.30
N PHE A 39 10.01 14.75 -13.73
CA PHE A 39 10.49 13.71 -12.83
C PHE A 39 11.80 14.09 -12.13
N SER A 40 12.61 14.92 -12.79
CA SER A 40 13.89 15.39 -12.27
C SER A 40 13.76 16.73 -11.53
N PHE A 41 12.58 17.36 -11.55
CA PHE A 41 12.34 18.63 -10.87
C PHE A 41 12.36 18.44 -9.35
N PRO A 42 13.11 19.25 -8.57
CA PRO A 42 13.19 19.06 -7.12
C PRO A 42 11.83 19.22 -6.43
N ALA A 43 11.33 18.13 -5.83
CA ALA A 43 10.02 18.11 -5.18
C ALA A 43 9.86 19.17 -4.08
N ASP A 44 10.93 19.48 -3.35
CA ASP A 44 10.94 20.47 -2.26
C ASP A 44 10.85 21.93 -2.77
N MET A 45 10.88 22.14 -4.09
CA MET A 45 10.62 23.43 -4.76
C MET A 45 9.18 23.55 -5.29
N LEU A 46 8.37 22.49 -5.20
CA LEU A 46 6.97 22.48 -5.59
C LEU A 46 6.10 23.08 -4.48
N VAL A 47 5.08 23.83 -4.87
CA VAL A 47 4.03 24.32 -3.95
C VAL A 47 2.93 23.27 -3.81
N LEU A 48 2.57 22.63 -4.93
CA LEU A 48 1.61 21.55 -5.01
C LEU A 48 2.21 20.46 -5.89
N ASP A 49 2.16 19.23 -5.41
CA ASP A 49 2.61 18.06 -6.15
C ASP A 49 1.39 17.25 -6.58
N PHE A 50 1.16 17.19 -7.89
CA PHE A 50 0.09 16.42 -8.53
C PHE A 50 0.65 15.32 -9.43
N LEU A 51 1.91 14.91 -9.22
CA LEU A 51 2.57 13.91 -10.06
C LEU A 51 1.91 12.54 -9.93
N SER A 52 1.54 12.12 -8.72
CA SER A 52 0.87 10.84 -8.46
C SER A 52 0.13 10.85 -7.11
N ASP A 53 -0.92 10.03 -7.01
CA ASP A 53 -1.61 9.68 -5.76
C ASP A 53 -0.99 8.46 -5.05
N SER A 54 -0.05 7.76 -5.70
CA SER A 54 0.60 6.56 -5.20
C SER A 54 1.62 6.90 -4.11
N GLY A 55 1.27 6.64 -2.84
CA GLY A 55 2.16 6.86 -1.70
C GLY A 55 2.26 8.32 -1.23
N THR A 56 1.46 9.22 -1.80
CA THR A 56 1.44 10.67 -1.47
C THR A 56 0.28 11.06 -0.55
N THR A 57 -0.46 10.08 -0.03
CA THR A 57 -1.58 10.29 0.88
C THR A 57 -1.11 10.68 2.30
N THR A 58 -2.00 11.33 3.05
CA THR A 58 -1.77 11.60 4.48
C THR A 58 -2.30 10.45 5.33
N MET A 59 -1.52 10.02 6.31
CA MET A 59 -1.95 9.03 7.31
C MET A 59 -2.75 9.68 8.45
N THR A 60 -3.73 8.94 8.97
CA THR A 60 -4.44 9.25 10.22
C THR A 60 -3.51 9.13 11.43
N ASP A 61 -3.91 9.74 12.54
CA ASP A 61 -3.26 9.57 13.85
C ASP A 61 -3.15 8.11 14.29
N LEU A 62 -4.19 7.30 14.06
CA LEU A 62 -4.18 5.87 14.34
C LEU A 62 -3.18 5.10 13.47
N GLN A 63 -3.03 5.47 12.20
CA GLN A 63 -2.01 4.87 11.33
C GLN A 63 -0.59 5.25 11.77
N TRP A 64 -0.36 6.51 12.17
CA TRP A 64 0.92 6.92 12.78
C TRP A 64 1.20 6.16 14.07
N SER A 65 0.20 6.00 14.95
CA SER A 65 0.33 5.22 16.18
C SER A 65 0.70 3.76 15.91
N ALA A 66 0.10 3.14 14.88
CA ALA A 66 0.40 1.76 14.50
C ALA A 66 1.88 1.55 14.12
N LEU A 67 2.56 2.56 13.58
CA LEU A 67 4.00 2.48 13.29
C LEU A 67 4.85 2.29 14.55
N PHE A 68 4.44 2.89 15.68
CA PHE A 68 5.12 2.69 16.97
C PHE A 68 4.87 1.30 17.59
N HIS A 69 3.84 0.59 17.11
CA HIS A 69 3.52 -0.79 17.50
C HIS A 69 4.11 -1.84 16.55
N GLY A 70 5.04 -1.44 15.66
CA GLY A 70 5.73 -2.33 14.74
C GLY A 70 6.35 -3.53 15.46
N ASP A 71 6.06 -4.73 14.96
CA ASP A 71 6.65 -5.99 15.41
C ASP A 71 7.49 -6.54 14.26
N GLU A 72 8.81 -6.39 14.38
CA GLU A 72 9.79 -6.75 13.37
C GLU A 72 10.22 -8.23 13.45
N SER A 73 9.44 -9.06 14.14
CA SER A 73 9.65 -10.51 14.16
C SER A 73 9.54 -11.08 12.75
N TYR A 74 10.49 -11.96 12.39
CA TYR A 74 10.65 -12.48 11.02
C TYR A 74 9.41 -13.21 10.47
N GLY A 75 8.67 -13.91 11.34
CA GLY A 75 7.49 -14.67 10.95
C GLY A 75 6.38 -14.48 11.96
N ARG A 76 5.14 -14.45 11.46
CA ARG A 76 3.93 -14.37 12.30
C ARG A 76 3.96 -13.21 13.32
N ASN A 77 4.47 -12.05 12.90
CA ASN A 77 4.41 -10.84 13.72
C ASN A 77 2.99 -10.29 13.86
N LYS A 78 2.78 -9.37 14.80
CA LYS A 78 1.48 -8.70 15.04
C LYS A 78 0.90 -8.05 13.77
N GLY A 79 1.74 -7.41 12.96
CA GLY A 79 1.34 -6.75 11.72
C GLY A 79 0.75 -7.71 10.70
N TYR A 80 1.33 -8.92 10.58
CA TYR A 80 0.83 -9.98 9.71
C TYR A 80 -0.61 -10.36 10.06
N TYR A 81 -0.91 -10.63 11.35
CA TYR A 81 -2.27 -11.00 11.76
C TYR A 81 -3.26 -9.85 11.54
N ALA A 82 -2.86 -8.61 11.87
CA ALA A 82 -3.70 -7.43 11.69
C ALA A 82 -4.05 -7.20 10.22
N LEU A 83 -3.06 -7.29 9.32
CA LEU A 83 -3.26 -7.07 7.89
C LEU A 83 -4.13 -8.16 7.27
N LEU A 84 -3.88 -9.42 7.63
CA LEU A 84 -4.65 -10.56 7.15
C LEU A 84 -6.14 -10.42 7.54
N ASP A 85 -6.42 -10.09 8.79
CA ASP A 85 -7.81 -9.91 9.24
C ASP A 85 -8.46 -8.64 8.67
N ALA A 86 -7.71 -7.55 8.47
CA ALA A 86 -8.22 -6.35 7.84
C ALA A 86 -8.64 -6.59 6.38
N ILE A 87 -7.85 -7.37 5.61
CA ILE A 87 -8.20 -7.78 4.24
C ILE A 87 -9.50 -8.58 4.27
N ARG A 88 -9.65 -9.55 5.17
CA ARG A 88 -10.87 -10.34 5.27
C ARG A 88 -12.06 -9.49 5.72
N ASP A 89 -11.86 -8.56 6.64
CA ASP A 89 -12.89 -7.61 7.07
C ASP A 89 -13.43 -6.79 5.89
N ILE A 90 -12.54 -6.31 5.03
CA ILE A 90 -12.88 -5.48 3.86
C ILE A 90 -13.51 -6.32 2.73
N PHE A 91 -12.89 -7.43 2.36
CA PHE A 91 -13.23 -8.16 1.13
C PHE A 91 -14.18 -9.34 1.34
N GLU A 92 -14.34 -9.84 2.57
CA GLU A 92 -15.13 -11.05 2.84
C GLU A 92 -16.26 -10.85 3.84
N ARG A 93 -16.04 -10.06 4.91
CA ARG A 93 -16.97 -9.98 6.05
C ARG A 93 -17.95 -8.81 5.97
N GLY A 94 -17.74 -7.87 5.04
CA GLY A 94 -18.64 -6.74 4.78
C GLY A 94 -18.99 -5.97 6.06
N ASN A 95 -20.26 -5.99 6.45
CA ASN A 95 -20.77 -5.25 7.61
C ASN A 95 -20.44 -5.89 8.97
N HIS A 96 -19.77 -7.04 8.99
CA HIS A 96 -19.43 -7.77 10.23
C HIS A 96 -17.91 -7.95 10.41
N PRO A 97 -17.13 -6.86 10.46
CA PRO A 97 -15.69 -6.94 10.62
C PRO A 97 -15.32 -7.43 12.03
N LYS A 98 -14.28 -8.28 12.11
CA LYS A 98 -13.73 -8.80 13.37
C LYS A 98 -12.88 -7.77 14.09
N LYS A 99 -12.21 -6.87 13.35
CA LYS A 99 -11.34 -5.80 13.88
C LYS A 99 -10.26 -6.31 14.84
N ALA A 100 -9.63 -7.43 14.49
CA ALA A 100 -8.66 -8.09 15.36
C ALA A 100 -7.45 -7.22 15.77
N ILE A 101 -7.17 -6.16 15.01
CA ILE A 101 -6.21 -5.10 15.39
C ILE A 101 -6.48 -4.51 16.78
N GLN A 102 -7.73 -4.53 17.27
CA GLN A 102 -8.09 -4.03 18.61
C GLN A 102 -7.47 -4.86 19.73
N LEU A 103 -7.27 -6.16 19.55
CA LEU A 103 -6.56 -7.01 20.52
C LEU A 103 -5.10 -6.55 20.67
N ILE A 104 -4.49 -6.08 19.57
CA ILE A 104 -3.12 -5.60 19.55
C ILE A 104 -3.03 -4.22 20.18
N LEU A 105 -3.87 -3.27 19.74
CA LEU A 105 -3.84 -1.88 20.20
C LEU A 105 -4.31 -1.69 21.65
N SER A 106 -5.14 -2.60 22.17
CA SER A 106 -5.51 -2.60 23.60
C SER A 106 -4.39 -3.11 24.51
N GLY A 107 -3.33 -3.70 23.96
CA GLY A 107 -2.28 -4.34 24.75
C GLY A 107 -2.76 -5.58 25.50
N GLU A 108 -3.70 -6.34 24.92
CA GLU A 108 -4.23 -7.59 25.51
C GLU A 108 -3.08 -8.53 25.90
N THR A 109 -3.13 -9.04 27.13
CA THR A 109 -2.11 -9.93 27.71
C THR A 109 -2.63 -11.33 27.98
N ASN A 110 -3.94 -11.57 27.86
CA ASN A 110 -4.52 -12.90 28.00
C ASN A 110 -4.12 -13.79 26.83
N VAL A 111 -3.12 -14.65 27.06
CA VAL A 111 -2.56 -15.55 26.06
C VAL A 111 -3.62 -16.51 25.50
N GLN A 112 -4.49 -17.07 26.34
CA GLN A 112 -5.52 -18.01 25.88
C GLN A 112 -6.46 -17.33 24.89
N LYS A 113 -6.92 -16.13 25.22
CA LYS A 113 -7.77 -15.32 24.33
C LYS A 113 -7.05 -15.00 23.01
N LEU A 114 -5.78 -14.61 23.07
CA LEU A 114 -4.99 -14.34 21.86
C LEU A 114 -4.77 -15.59 21.01
N MET A 115 -4.57 -16.75 21.62
CA MET A 115 -4.49 -18.02 20.90
C MET A 115 -5.80 -18.31 20.17
N ASP A 116 -6.92 -18.19 20.86
CA ASP A 116 -8.24 -18.55 20.35
C ASP A 116 -8.75 -17.55 19.30
N GLU A 117 -8.46 -16.26 19.48
CA GLU A 117 -9.01 -15.20 18.63
C GLU A 117 -8.04 -14.64 17.59
N LEU A 118 -6.72 -14.86 17.69
CA LEU A 118 -5.75 -14.23 16.80
C LEU A 118 -4.68 -15.19 16.27
N TYR A 119 -3.91 -15.82 17.15
CA TYR A 119 -2.67 -16.51 16.76
C TYR A 119 -2.89 -17.87 16.13
N LEU A 120 -3.88 -18.63 16.61
CA LEU A 120 -4.13 -20.01 16.17
C LEU A 120 -5.40 -20.15 15.34
N THR A 121 -6.04 -19.03 14.99
CA THR A 121 -7.20 -19.06 14.08
C THR A 121 -6.76 -19.53 12.69
N SER A 122 -7.37 -20.60 12.19
CA SER A 122 -7.17 -21.11 10.84
C SER A 122 -8.45 -20.97 10.04
N PHE A 123 -8.32 -20.65 8.76
CA PHE A 123 -9.46 -20.52 7.86
C PHE A 123 -9.04 -20.89 6.45
N LYS A 124 -9.97 -21.51 5.74
CA LYS A 124 -9.80 -22.03 4.39
C LYS A 124 -10.91 -21.50 3.49
N GLY A 125 -10.54 -20.99 2.33
CA GLY A 125 -11.43 -20.33 1.39
C GLY A 125 -11.57 -18.81 1.64
N GLY A 126 -12.23 -18.14 0.70
CA GLY A 126 -12.34 -16.68 0.65
C GLY A 126 -11.27 -16.05 -0.25
N PHE A 127 -10.89 -14.83 0.06
CA PHE A 127 -9.87 -14.05 -0.62
C PHE A 127 -8.46 -14.51 -0.23
N VAL A 128 -8.23 -14.76 1.06
CA VAL A 128 -6.93 -15.22 1.61
C VAL A 128 -7.12 -16.38 2.60
N ASN A 129 -6.35 -17.45 2.45
CA ASN A 129 -6.25 -18.53 3.44
C ASN A 129 -5.35 -18.12 4.61
N GLY A 130 -5.57 -18.72 5.78
CA GLY A 130 -4.82 -18.39 7.00
C GLY A 130 -4.57 -19.58 7.92
N GLY A 131 -3.63 -19.40 8.85
CA GLY A 131 -3.20 -20.44 9.76
C GLY A 131 -2.54 -21.60 9.02
N ILE A 132 -3.00 -22.83 9.28
CA ILE A 132 -2.44 -24.04 8.67
C ILE A 132 -2.75 -24.18 7.17
N HIS A 133 -3.74 -23.43 6.66
CA HIS A 133 -4.17 -23.52 5.26
C HIS A 133 -3.49 -22.49 4.35
N GLN A 134 -2.52 -21.73 4.86
CA GLN A 134 -1.90 -20.60 4.15
C GLN A 134 -1.27 -20.97 2.79
N LEU A 135 -0.87 -22.23 2.57
CA LEU A 135 -0.29 -22.67 1.29
C LEU A 135 -1.27 -23.43 0.40
N GLU A 136 -2.50 -23.65 0.87
CA GLU A 136 -3.52 -24.34 0.08
C GLU A 136 -4.06 -23.43 -1.02
N ARG A 137 -4.37 -23.99 -2.20
CA ARG A 137 -4.95 -23.23 -3.33
C ARG A 137 -6.49 -23.39 -3.38
N PRO A 138 -7.23 -22.39 -3.89
CA PRO A 138 -6.76 -21.06 -4.32
C PRO A 138 -6.36 -20.19 -3.12
N ASN A 139 -5.36 -19.33 -3.29
CA ASN A 139 -4.95 -18.34 -2.29
C ASN A 139 -4.48 -17.05 -2.96
N ALA A 140 -4.72 -15.90 -2.33
CA ALA A 140 -4.08 -14.65 -2.70
C ALA A 140 -2.83 -14.42 -1.84
N PHE A 141 -1.77 -13.94 -2.48
CA PHE A 141 -0.56 -13.53 -1.79
C PHE A 141 -0.51 -12.01 -1.74
N ILE A 142 -0.23 -11.48 -0.56
CA ILE A 142 0.01 -10.05 -0.38
C ILE A 142 1.47 -9.80 -0.73
N VAL A 143 1.70 -8.89 -1.65
CA VAL A 143 3.03 -8.50 -2.11
C VAL A 143 3.14 -6.97 -2.08
N PRO A 144 4.35 -6.41 -1.90
CA PRO A 144 4.54 -4.97 -2.00
C PRO A 144 4.01 -4.45 -3.35
N GLN A 145 3.24 -3.37 -3.30
CA GLN A 145 2.71 -2.71 -4.49
C GLN A 145 3.85 -2.24 -5.42
N GLY A 146 3.55 -2.10 -6.71
CA GLY A 146 4.45 -1.51 -7.70
C GLY A 146 5.19 -2.58 -8.51
N ARG A 147 6.47 -2.31 -8.85
CA ARG A 147 7.27 -3.14 -9.75
C ARG A 147 7.36 -4.61 -9.30
N CYS A 148 7.42 -4.87 -7.98
CA CYS A 148 7.45 -6.24 -7.45
C CYS A 148 6.15 -7.00 -7.78
N ALA A 149 4.99 -6.41 -7.45
CA ALA A 149 3.69 -7.01 -7.74
C ALA A 149 3.48 -7.21 -9.25
N GLU A 150 3.81 -6.20 -10.07
CA GLU A 150 3.73 -6.30 -11.52
C GLU A 150 4.63 -7.40 -12.08
N TYR A 151 5.89 -7.45 -11.64
CA TYR A 151 6.83 -8.47 -12.10
C TYR A 151 6.34 -9.87 -11.75
N LEU A 152 5.87 -10.09 -10.52
CA LEU A 152 5.31 -11.38 -10.10
C LEU A 152 4.08 -11.76 -10.94
N LEU A 153 3.16 -10.82 -11.17
CA LEU A 153 1.97 -11.06 -11.98
C LEU A 153 2.34 -11.42 -13.43
N PHE A 154 3.15 -10.58 -14.07
CA PHE A 154 3.49 -10.75 -15.48
C PHE A 154 4.40 -11.95 -15.73
N SER A 155 5.36 -12.24 -14.84
CA SER A 155 6.19 -13.46 -14.96
C SER A 155 5.34 -14.72 -14.80
N THR A 156 4.38 -14.73 -13.87
CA THR A 156 3.44 -15.85 -13.69
C THR A 156 2.53 -16.02 -14.91
N ILE A 157 1.95 -14.93 -15.42
CA ILE A 157 1.08 -14.98 -16.62
C ILE A 157 1.88 -15.40 -17.86
N ALA A 158 3.12 -14.91 -18.03
CA ALA A 158 3.96 -15.26 -19.17
C ALA A 158 4.21 -16.76 -19.25
N GLN A 159 4.58 -17.38 -18.13
CA GLN A 159 4.79 -18.83 -18.03
C GLN A 159 3.52 -19.58 -18.42
N LEU A 160 2.37 -19.22 -17.84
CA LEU A 160 1.08 -19.85 -18.18
C LEU A 160 0.72 -19.69 -19.66
N LYS A 161 0.94 -18.51 -20.25
CA LYS A 161 0.62 -18.26 -21.66
C LYS A 161 1.48 -19.07 -22.63
N GLN A 162 2.75 -19.31 -22.30
CA GLN A 162 3.62 -20.20 -23.08
C GLN A 162 3.13 -21.65 -23.03
N GLU A 163 2.65 -22.11 -21.87
CA GLU A 163 2.02 -23.44 -21.75
C GLU A 163 0.74 -23.56 -22.58
N PHE A 164 -0.06 -22.50 -22.67
CA PHE A 164 -1.31 -22.50 -23.46
C PHE A 164 -1.11 -22.48 -24.97
N ASN A 165 -0.05 -21.82 -25.47
CA ASN A 165 0.27 -21.81 -26.90
C ASN A 165 1.76 -21.57 -27.15
N ILE A 166 2.50 -22.67 -27.33
CA ILE A 166 3.95 -22.68 -27.45
C ILE A 166 4.48 -22.01 -28.73
N ASN A 167 3.67 -21.93 -29.78
CA ASN A 167 4.06 -21.37 -31.07
C ASN A 167 3.79 -19.86 -31.19
N LYS A 168 3.20 -19.25 -30.15
CA LYS A 168 2.87 -17.83 -30.13
C LYS A 168 3.84 -17.09 -29.23
N THR A 169 4.54 -16.10 -29.78
CA THR A 169 5.32 -15.16 -28.99
C THR A 169 4.36 -14.23 -28.24
N TRP A 170 4.49 -14.18 -26.92
CA TRP A 170 3.69 -13.30 -26.06
C TRP A 170 4.54 -12.12 -25.63
N TYR A 171 4.00 -10.90 -25.82
CA TYR A 171 4.57 -9.67 -25.31
C TYR A 171 3.67 -9.17 -24.19
N ILE A 172 4.23 -9.07 -22.98
CA ILE A 172 3.50 -8.53 -21.83
C ILE A 172 4.12 -7.17 -21.51
N PRO A 173 3.44 -6.06 -21.84
CA PRO A 173 3.91 -4.74 -21.44
C PRO A 173 3.88 -4.67 -19.90
N ASN A 174 4.99 -4.25 -19.29
CA ASN A 174 5.07 -3.94 -17.87
C ASN A 174 5.43 -2.46 -17.69
N ASN A 175 5.25 -1.87 -16.51
CA ASN A 175 5.65 -0.48 -16.28
C ASN A 175 7.18 -0.29 -16.20
N GLY A 176 7.99 -1.30 -16.52
CA GLY A 176 9.44 -1.15 -16.65
C GLY A 176 9.87 -0.18 -17.76
N HIS A 177 8.98 0.14 -18.71
CA HIS A 177 9.21 1.20 -19.69
C HIS A 177 8.99 2.63 -19.13
N PHE A 178 8.28 2.77 -18.01
CA PHE A 178 8.23 4.01 -17.23
C PHE A 178 9.39 3.98 -16.23
N ASP A 179 10.57 4.33 -16.72
CA ASP A 179 11.73 4.46 -15.85
C ASP A 179 11.68 5.77 -15.05
N THR A 180 11.01 5.74 -13.90
CA THR A 180 11.04 6.82 -12.92
C THR A 180 12.31 6.83 -12.06
N THR A 181 13.23 5.88 -12.29
CA THR A 181 14.48 5.71 -11.55
C THR A 181 15.70 6.27 -12.28
N GLU A 182 15.72 6.25 -13.62
CA GLU A 182 16.72 6.96 -14.45
C GLU A 182 16.44 8.47 -14.57
N ALA A 183 15.29 8.94 -14.06
CA ALA A 183 14.97 10.36 -13.97
C ALA A 183 15.48 11.05 -12.69
N ASN A 184 16.13 10.32 -11.78
CA ASN A 184 16.72 10.84 -10.54
C ASN A 184 18.25 10.90 -10.60
#